data_AF-A0A5C8L8R5-F1
#
_entry.id   AF-A0A5C8L8R5-F1
#
_cell.length_a   1.000
_cell.length_b   1.000
_cell.length_c   1.000
_cell.angle_alpha   90.00
_cell.angle_beta   90.00
_cell.angle_gamma   90.00
#
_symmetry.space_group_name_H-M   'P 1'
#
loop_
_entity.id
_entity.type
_entity.pdbx_description
1 polymer ?
#
loop_
_entity_poly.entity_id
_entity_poly.type
_entity_poly.pdbx_seq_one_letter_code
_entity_poly.pdbx_strand_id
1 'polypeptide(L)'
;MKLLYLHGLESKLSAPKRAFLEKYAEVIAPSIDYRENASVINHLYHQYRDQNIDLVVGSSMGGFVAYHLSAMLNRPGLLFNPALVRRSLDQEIPQEIPKHESLLHFTLGAADTVVSAQESLQFIAQKLPNKTYFRLQLIADLAHRIPLKVFQNSVHHFFTDLRFTPKKHLFLDDIRDPQHVYPAPLCKDFAVVRSVEAFKQHLLRFGLPDFISFDNDLGLADNGQVAPDGYAAAKWLVYESGIDLSELQFAVHSANPIAAEQIQGLLDNYLTFIKNKQKL
;
A
#
# COMPACT_ATOMS: atom_id res chain seq x y z
N MET A 1 0.23 -14.86 -8.72
CA MET A 1 0.61 -13.44 -8.88
C MET A 1 1.51 -13.32 -10.10
N LYS A 2 1.39 -12.25 -10.89
CA LYS A 2 2.22 -11.94 -12.05
C LYS A 2 3.01 -10.66 -11.80
N LEU A 3 4.32 -10.74 -11.99
CA LEU A 3 5.32 -9.70 -11.69
C LEU A 3 5.95 -9.20 -12.97
N LEU A 4 5.92 -7.87 -13.18
CA LEU A 4 6.64 -7.21 -14.27
C LEU A 4 7.98 -6.64 -13.78
N TYR A 5 9.09 -7.18 -14.26
CA TYR A 5 10.44 -6.72 -13.91
C TYR A 5 11.03 -5.81 -15.00
N LEU A 6 11.42 -4.60 -14.62
CA LEU A 6 11.99 -3.58 -15.50
C LEU A 6 13.48 -3.36 -15.17
N HIS A 7 14.36 -3.67 -16.12
CA HIS A 7 15.81 -3.59 -15.92
C HIS A 7 16.35 -2.15 -16.07
N GLY A 8 17.56 -1.89 -15.56
CA GLY A 8 18.26 -0.61 -15.82
C GLY A 8 18.81 -0.51 -17.24
N LEU A 9 19.40 0.63 -17.60
CA LEU A 9 20.08 0.81 -18.88
C LEU A 9 21.13 -0.30 -19.11
N GLU A 10 21.14 -0.87 -20.32
CA GLU A 10 22.12 -1.86 -20.77
C GLU A 10 22.26 -3.08 -19.84
N SER A 11 21.19 -3.41 -19.12
CA SER A 11 21.14 -4.51 -18.16
C SER A 11 20.02 -5.48 -18.50
N LYS A 12 19.99 -6.63 -17.82
CA LYS A 12 18.92 -7.64 -17.89
C LYS A 12 18.71 -8.26 -16.52
N LEU A 13 17.54 -8.85 -16.31
CA LEU A 13 17.28 -9.67 -15.13
C LEU A 13 18.21 -10.89 -15.14
N SER A 14 19.09 -11.02 -14.16
CA SER A 14 19.99 -12.17 -14.06
C SER A 14 19.24 -13.44 -13.66
N ALA A 15 19.74 -14.61 -14.09
CA ALA A 15 19.12 -15.89 -13.78
C ALA A 15 18.93 -16.15 -12.27
N PRO A 16 19.89 -15.83 -11.37
CA PRO A 16 19.69 -15.99 -9.93
C PRO A 16 18.61 -15.08 -9.34
N LYS A 17 18.47 -13.85 -9.86
CA LYS A 17 17.41 -12.92 -9.42
C LYS A 17 16.04 -13.38 -9.92
N ARG A 18 15.96 -13.83 -11.19
CA ARG A 18 14.75 -14.43 -11.77
C ARG A 18 14.28 -15.63 -10.95
N ALA A 19 15.15 -16.61 -10.72
CA ALA A 19 14.83 -17.82 -9.97
C ALA A 19 14.36 -17.52 -8.53
N PHE A 20 14.83 -16.42 -7.93
CA PHE A 20 14.35 -16.00 -6.62
C PHE A 20 12.97 -15.35 -6.67
N LEU A 21 12.70 -14.48 -7.66
CA LEU A 21 11.38 -13.88 -7.87
C LEU A 21 10.31 -14.93 -8.20
N GLU A 22 10.67 -15.95 -8.99
CA GLU A 22 9.78 -17.04 -9.40
C GLU A 22 9.29 -17.91 -8.23
N LYS A 23 9.89 -17.78 -7.04
CA LYS A 23 9.36 -18.37 -5.79
C LYS A 23 8.08 -17.68 -5.29
N TYR A 24 7.82 -16.45 -5.74
CA TYR A 24 6.72 -15.61 -5.27
C TYR A 24 5.67 -15.32 -6.35
N ALA A 25 6.09 -15.20 -7.61
CA ALA A 25 5.21 -14.80 -8.72
C ALA A 25 5.73 -15.29 -10.07
N GLU A 26 4.84 -15.41 -11.06
CA GLU A 26 5.23 -15.56 -12.46
C GLU A 26 5.96 -14.30 -12.93
N VAL A 27 7.16 -14.43 -13.51
CA VAL A 27 8.03 -13.28 -13.85
C VAL A 27 8.03 -12.99 -15.35
N ILE A 28 7.49 -11.81 -15.69
CA ILE A 28 7.64 -11.18 -17.00
C ILE A 28 8.78 -10.16 -16.90
N ALA A 29 9.80 -10.28 -17.76
CA ALA A 29 10.92 -9.35 -17.80
C ALA A 29 11.24 -9.01 -19.26
N PRO A 30 10.55 -8.01 -19.85
CA PRO A 30 10.79 -7.64 -21.24
C PRO A 30 12.19 -7.05 -21.41
N SER A 31 12.74 -7.19 -22.61
CA SER A 31 13.92 -6.41 -23.02
C SER A 31 13.44 -5.03 -23.44
N ILE A 32 13.99 -3.98 -22.83
CA ILE A 32 13.57 -2.60 -23.04
C ILE A 32 14.77 -1.81 -23.57
N ASP A 33 14.60 -1.22 -24.74
CA ASP A 33 15.53 -0.22 -25.24
C ASP A 33 15.03 1.17 -24.90
N TYR A 34 15.62 1.75 -23.86
CA TYR A 34 15.27 3.09 -23.41
C TYR A 34 15.76 4.18 -24.38
N ARG A 35 16.78 3.90 -25.21
CA ARG A 35 17.39 4.88 -26.12
C ARG A 35 16.54 5.08 -27.38
N GLU A 36 15.98 4.00 -27.88
CA GLU A 36 15.14 4.00 -29.08
C GLU A 36 13.71 4.48 -28.80
N ASN A 37 13.27 4.48 -27.54
CA ASN A 37 11.91 4.86 -27.15
C ASN A 37 11.93 5.82 -25.95
N ALA A 38 11.54 7.08 -26.16
CA ALA A 38 11.39 8.06 -25.09
C ALA A 38 10.11 7.85 -24.27
N SER A 39 9.09 7.17 -24.83
CA SER A 39 7.75 7.00 -24.25
C SER A 39 7.54 5.59 -23.65
N VAL A 40 8.60 4.98 -23.10
CA VAL A 40 8.55 3.60 -22.57
C VAL A 40 7.43 3.40 -21.55
N ILE A 41 7.17 4.39 -20.69
CA ILE A 41 6.12 4.32 -19.67
C ILE A 41 4.75 4.08 -20.31
N ASN A 42 4.36 4.91 -21.29
CA ASN A 42 3.10 4.76 -22.02
C ASN A 42 3.05 3.47 -22.83
N HIS A 43 4.15 3.10 -23.48
CA HIS A 43 4.23 1.86 -24.26
C HIS A 43 3.96 0.63 -23.38
N LEU A 44 4.65 0.54 -22.23
CA LEU A 44 4.45 -0.56 -21.29
C LEU A 44 3.06 -0.54 -20.66
N TYR A 45 2.50 0.64 -20.35
CA TYR A 45 1.14 0.73 -19.85
C TYR A 45 0.13 0.13 -20.84
N HIS A 46 0.16 0.55 -22.11
CA HIS A 46 -0.72 0.00 -23.13
C HIS A 46 -0.50 -1.50 -23.37
N GLN A 47 0.75 -1.96 -23.29
CA GLN A 47 1.07 -3.38 -23.44
C GLN A 47 0.51 -4.23 -22.30
N TYR A 48 0.62 -3.77 -21.05
CA TYR A 48 0.41 -4.63 -19.88
C TYR A 48 -0.87 -4.35 -19.07
N ARG A 49 -1.59 -3.26 -19.32
CA ARG A 49 -2.81 -2.90 -18.57
C ARG A 49 -3.88 -4.00 -18.54
N ASP A 50 -3.95 -4.82 -19.60
CA ASP A 50 -4.95 -5.88 -19.77
C ASP A 50 -4.37 -7.29 -19.47
N GLN A 51 -3.14 -7.39 -18.95
CA GLN A 51 -2.42 -8.66 -18.76
C GLN A 51 -2.39 -9.19 -17.32
N ASN A 52 -3.24 -8.65 -16.43
CA ASN A 52 -3.29 -9.01 -15.01
C ASN A 52 -1.93 -8.91 -14.29
N ILE A 53 -1.20 -7.81 -14.50
CA ILE A 53 0.01 -7.52 -13.71
C ILE A 53 -0.41 -7.22 -12.27
N ASP A 54 0.13 -7.97 -11.32
CA ASP A 54 -0.15 -7.82 -9.90
C ASP A 54 0.86 -6.89 -9.20
N LEU A 55 2.09 -6.81 -9.69
CA LEU A 55 3.14 -5.93 -9.14
C LEU A 55 4.22 -5.60 -10.17
N VAL A 56 4.94 -4.50 -9.93
CA VAL A 56 6.05 -4.04 -10.77
C VAL A 56 7.34 -3.98 -9.93
N VAL A 57 8.45 -4.44 -10.50
CA VAL A 57 9.78 -4.35 -9.88
C VAL A 57 10.73 -3.64 -10.82
N GLY A 58 11.51 -2.70 -10.33
CA GLY A 58 12.42 -1.93 -11.18
C GLY A 58 13.74 -1.59 -10.51
N SER A 59 14.79 -1.40 -11.31
CA SER A 59 16.09 -0.90 -10.83
C SER A 59 16.66 0.21 -11.70
N SER A 60 17.27 1.24 -11.10
CA SER A 60 17.87 2.37 -11.84
C SER A 60 16.86 3.01 -12.80
N MET A 61 17.14 3.06 -14.11
CA MET A 61 16.19 3.51 -15.15
C MET A 61 14.88 2.71 -15.14
N GLY A 62 14.95 1.38 -15.02
CA GLY A 62 13.77 0.55 -14.85
C GLY A 62 13.03 0.82 -13.54
N GLY A 63 13.72 1.33 -12.52
CA GLY A 63 13.11 1.79 -11.27
C GLY A 63 12.31 3.08 -11.45
N PHE A 64 12.82 4.01 -12.26
CA PHE A 64 12.08 5.21 -12.68
C PHE A 64 10.81 4.83 -13.46
N VAL A 65 10.94 3.96 -14.47
CA VAL A 65 9.78 3.50 -15.24
C VAL A 65 8.80 2.71 -14.37
N ALA A 66 9.30 1.86 -13.47
CA ALA A 66 8.47 1.08 -12.56
C ALA A 66 7.67 1.98 -11.60
N TYR A 67 8.27 3.06 -11.09
CA TYR A 67 7.58 4.02 -10.22
C TYR A 67 6.35 4.65 -10.90
N HIS A 68 6.49 5.07 -12.16
CA HIS A 68 5.37 5.66 -12.91
C HIS A 68 4.38 4.61 -13.39
N LEU A 69 4.86 3.48 -13.90
CA LEU A 69 4.00 2.41 -14.42
C LEU A 69 3.17 1.75 -13.31
N SER A 70 3.75 1.54 -12.12
CA SER A 70 3.00 1.00 -10.98
C SER A 70 1.89 1.94 -10.54
N ALA A 71 2.08 3.26 -10.65
CA ALA A 71 1.04 4.24 -10.41
C ALA A 71 -0.09 4.12 -11.44
N MET A 72 0.24 4.12 -12.73
CA MET A 72 -0.75 4.01 -13.80
C MET A 72 -1.56 2.71 -13.75
N LEU A 73 -0.94 1.60 -13.34
CA LEU A 73 -1.62 0.31 -13.17
C LEU A 73 -2.33 0.18 -11.80
N ASN A 74 -2.09 1.14 -10.88
CA ASN A 74 -2.40 1.06 -9.46
C ASN A 74 -2.00 -0.29 -8.83
N ARG A 75 -0.74 -0.68 -9.02
CA ARG A 75 -0.16 -1.93 -8.50
C ARG A 75 1.02 -1.65 -7.59
N PRO A 76 1.32 -2.53 -6.62
CA PRO A 76 2.51 -2.40 -5.81
C PRO A 76 3.80 -2.33 -6.63
N GLY A 77 4.76 -1.55 -6.13
CA GLY A 77 6.06 -1.32 -6.77
C GLY A 77 7.23 -1.61 -5.82
N LEU A 78 8.21 -2.40 -6.25
CA LEU A 78 9.50 -2.57 -5.57
C LEU A 78 10.63 -1.94 -6.39
N LEU A 79 11.28 -0.93 -5.83
CA LEU A 79 12.14 0.00 -6.54
C LEU A 79 13.54 -0.01 -5.93
N PHE A 80 14.54 -0.42 -6.71
CA PHE A 80 15.94 -0.44 -6.32
C PHE A 80 16.71 0.74 -6.93
N ASN A 81 17.25 1.63 -6.10
CA ASN A 81 17.95 2.85 -6.52
C ASN A 81 17.29 3.51 -7.75
N PRO A 82 15.99 3.85 -7.70
CA PRO A 82 15.26 4.34 -8.86
C PRO A 82 15.78 5.72 -9.27
N ALA A 83 16.03 5.92 -10.57
CA ALA A 83 16.60 7.17 -11.10
C ALA A 83 15.53 8.29 -11.22
N LEU A 84 14.96 8.71 -10.09
CA LEU A 84 13.79 9.61 -10.03
C LEU A 84 14.13 11.08 -10.32
N VAL A 85 15.32 11.52 -9.92
CA VAL A 85 15.72 12.94 -9.99
C VAL A 85 16.61 13.21 -11.19
N ARG A 86 17.77 12.55 -11.24
CA ARG A 86 18.74 12.69 -12.34
C ARG A 86 18.81 11.39 -13.13
N ARG A 87 18.89 11.53 -14.45
CA ARG A 87 19.00 10.42 -15.39
C ARG A 87 19.99 10.79 -16.48
N SER A 88 20.69 9.80 -17.02
CA SER A 88 21.54 9.96 -18.20
C SER A 88 20.75 9.99 -19.52
N LEU A 89 19.47 9.65 -19.46
CA LEU A 89 18.57 9.58 -20.60
C LEU A 89 17.18 10.03 -20.16
N ASP A 90 16.61 10.96 -20.90
CA ASP A 90 15.27 11.46 -20.64
C ASP A 90 14.21 10.50 -21.18
N GLN A 91 13.10 10.45 -20.45
CA GLN A 91 11.92 9.65 -20.76
C GLN A 91 10.71 10.53 -20.52
N GLU A 92 9.74 10.45 -21.41
CA GLU A 92 8.48 11.18 -21.30
C GLU A 92 7.68 10.66 -20.11
N ILE A 93 7.35 11.57 -19.20
CA ILE A 93 6.44 11.30 -18.08
C ILE A 93 5.03 11.62 -18.59
N PRO A 94 4.07 10.68 -18.52
CA PRO A 94 2.69 10.95 -18.90
C PRO A 94 2.10 12.13 -18.11
N GLN A 95 1.31 12.99 -18.77
CA GLN A 95 0.77 14.21 -18.16
C GLN A 95 -0.18 13.92 -16.99
N GLU A 96 -0.95 12.84 -17.09
CA GLU A 96 -1.89 12.39 -16.07
C GLU A 96 -1.41 11.08 -15.47
N ILE A 97 -0.76 11.15 -14.31
CA ILE A 97 -0.44 9.98 -13.50
C ILE A 97 -1.44 9.94 -12.35
N PRO A 98 -2.26 8.88 -12.24
CA PRO A 98 -3.19 8.76 -11.13
C PRO A 98 -2.43 8.64 -9.81
N LYS A 99 -3.10 8.99 -8.71
CA LYS A 99 -2.55 8.81 -7.38
C LYS A 99 -2.22 7.33 -7.13
N HIS A 100 -1.01 7.04 -6.69
CA HIS A 100 -0.59 5.69 -6.37
C HIS A 100 -1.14 5.27 -4.99
N GLU A 101 -2.11 4.35 -4.96
CA GLU A 101 -2.73 3.90 -3.70
C GLU A 101 -2.15 2.58 -3.19
N SER A 102 -1.38 1.89 -4.02
CA SER A 102 -0.73 0.62 -3.67
C SER A 102 0.63 0.81 -2.97
N LEU A 103 1.14 -0.25 -2.34
CA LEU A 103 2.44 -0.25 -1.66
C LEU A 103 3.60 0.08 -2.60
N LEU A 104 4.40 1.09 -2.25
CA LEU A 104 5.71 1.33 -2.84
C LEU A 104 6.82 0.95 -1.87
N HIS A 105 7.82 0.20 -2.32
CA HIS A 105 9.00 -0.11 -1.51
C HIS A 105 10.24 0.44 -2.20
N PHE A 106 10.90 1.40 -1.56
CA PHE A 106 12.16 1.98 -2.01
C PHE A 106 13.32 1.31 -1.28
N THR A 107 14.20 0.64 -2.02
CA THR A 107 15.50 0.17 -1.52
C THR A 107 16.58 1.08 -2.09
N LEU A 108 17.14 1.93 -1.22
CA LEU A 108 18.12 2.96 -1.56
C LEU A 108 19.49 2.64 -0.98
N GLY A 109 20.53 2.83 -1.77
CA GLY A 109 21.92 2.70 -1.33
C GLY A 109 22.54 4.03 -0.97
N ALA A 110 23.01 4.20 0.28
CA ALA A 110 23.63 5.45 0.71
C ALA A 110 25.01 5.68 0.06
N ALA A 111 25.67 4.60 -0.38
CA ALA A 111 26.92 4.65 -1.14
C ALA A 111 26.71 4.66 -2.67
N ASP A 112 25.47 4.85 -3.15
CA ASP A 112 25.20 4.97 -4.58
C ASP A 112 25.63 6.35 -5.11
N THR A 113 26.68 6.35 -5.93
CA THR A 113 27.23 7.56 -6.58
C THR A 113 26.61 7.86 -7.94
N VAL A 114 25.76 6.98 -8.47
CA VAL A 114 25.05 7.15 -9.74
C VAL A 114 23.65 7.71 -9.51
N VAL A 115 22.94 7.17 -8.52
CA VAL A 115 21.61 7.64 -8.10
C VAL A 115 21.69 8.05 -6.64
N SER A 116 21.70 9.37 -6.38
CA SER A 116 21.82 9.90 -5.02
C SER A 116 20.64 9.50 -4.15
N ALA A 117 20.92 8.79 -3.05
CA ALA A 117 19.92 8.47 -2.04
C ALA A 117 19.35 9.72 -1.39
N GLN A 118 20.16 10.76 -1.18
CA GLN A 118 19.70 12.04 -0.61
C GLN A 118 18.68 12.72 -1.53
N GLU A 119 18.98 12.82 -2.83
CA GLU A 119 18.04 13.43 -3.80
C GLU A 119 16.77 12.59 -3.92
N SER A 120 16.90 11.25 -3.89
CA SER A 120 15.75 10.34 -3.89
C SER A 120 14.86 10.52 -2.66
N LEU A 121 15.45 10.66 -1.47
CA LEU A 121 14.72 10.95 -0.23
C LEU A 121 13.99 12.30 -0.29
N GLN A 122 14.65 13.34 -0.81
CA GLN A 122 14.03 14.66 -1.01
C GLN A 122 12.86 14.59 -2.00
N PHE A 123 13.03 13.86 -3.11
CA PHE A 123 11.96 13.63 -4.08
C PHE A 123 10.76 12.92 -3.43
N ILE A 124 11.00 11.83 -2.71
CA ILE A 124 9.96 11.05 -2.01
C ILE A 124 9.19 11.95 -1.05
N ALA A 125 9.90 12.73 -0.22
CA ALA A 125 9.29 13.63 0.76
C ALA A 125 8.44 14.76 0.11
N GLN A 126 8.83 15.23 -1.07
CA GLN A 126 8.12 16.32 -1.77
C GLN A 126 6.99 15.84 -2.68
N LYS A 127 7.12 14.64 -3.27
CA LYS A 127 6.26 14.18 -4.37
C LYS A 127 5.30 13.08 -4.00
N LEU A 128 5.53 12.30 -2.94
CA LEU A 128 4.56 11.30 -2.53
C LEU A 128 3.37 11.97 -1.83
N PRO A 129 2.13 11.77 -2.33
CA PRO A 129 0.95 12.33 -1.67
C PRO A 129 0.69 11.66 -0.31
N ASN A 130 0.05 12.39 0.62
CA ASN A 130 -0.18 12.01 2.03
C ASN A 130 -0.86 10.64 2.27
N LYS A 131 -1.51 10.02 1.26
CA LYS A 131 -2.11 8.68 1.39
C LYS A 131 -1.34 7.57 0.64
N THR A 132 -0.11 7.82 0.19
CA THR A 132 0.70 6.78 -0.46
C THR A 132 1.31 5.89 0.60
N TYR A 133 0.99 4.60 0.57
CA TYR A 133 1.65 3.62 1.44
C TYR A 133 3.02 3.29 0.88
N PHE A 134 4.07 3.64 1.62
CA PHE A 134 5.42 3.29 1.21
C PHE A 134 6.29 2.74 2.34
N ARG A 135 7.28 1.96 1.95
CA ARG A 135 8.38 1.46 2.76
C ARG A 135 9.67 2.02 2.20
N LEU A 136 10.55 2.47 3.09
CA LEU A 136 11.86 2.97 2.72
C LEU A 136 12.93 2.18 3.47
N GLN A 137 13.82 1.55 2.71
CA GLN A 137 14.99 0.86 3.21
C GLN A 137 16.24 1.59 2.70
N LEU A 138 16.93 2.30 3.58
CA LEU A 138 18.23 2.91 3.30
C LEU A 138 19.34 1.97 3.79
N ILE A 139 20.24 1.57 2.89
CA ILE A 139 21.34 0.64 3.19
C ILE A 139 22.67 1.40 3.06
N ALA A 140 23.40 1.52 4.16
CA ALA A 140 24.62 2.34 4.25
C ALA A 140 25.66 1.99 3.17
N ASP A 141 26.05 0.72 3.09
CA ASP A 141 27.15 0.28 2.21
C ASP A 141 26.69 -0.16 0.82
N LEU A 142 25.41 0.03 0.49
CA LEU A 142 24.90 -0.33 -0.83
C LEU A 142 25.28 0.74 -1.85
N ALA A 143 26.11 0.35 -2.82
CA ALA A 143 26.41 1.13 -4.02
C ALA A 143 25.34 0.94 -5.12
N HIS A 144 25.57 1.46 -6.32
CA HIS A 144 24.60 1.39 -7.43
C HIS A 144 24.20 -0.03 -7.84
N ARG A 145 25.16 -0.95 -7.85
CA ARG A 145 24.91 -2.35 -8.23
C ARG A 145 24.29 -3.08 -7.06
N ILE A 146 23.12 -3.67 -7.26
CA ILE A 146 22.38 -4.40 -6.22
C ILE A 146 22.92 -5.84 -6.10
N PRO A 147 23.63 -6.19 -5.00
CA PRO A 147 24.10 -7.56 -4.76
C PRO A 147 22.92 -8.52 -4.62
N LEU A 148 23.12 -9.80 -4.95
CA LEU A 148 22.06 -10.80 -4.91
C LEU A 148 21.43 -10.92 -3.52
N LYS A 149 22.25 -10.91 -2.45
CA LYS A 149 21.76 -10.99 -1.06
C LYS A 149 20.83 -9.83 -0.72
N VAL A 150 21.22 -8.60 -1.08
CA VAL A 150 20.40 -7.39 -0.85
C VAL A 150 19.09 -7.51 -1.62
N PHE A 151 19.15 -7.88 -2.90
CA PHE A 151 17.97 -8.09 -3.72
C PHE A 151 17.00 -9.12 -3.10
N GLN A 152 17.52 -10.26 -2.65
CA GLN A 152 16.73 -11.31 -2.01
C GLN A 152 16.04 -10.83 -0.73
N ASN A 153 16.78 -10.10 0.11
CA ASN A 153 16.24 -9.56 1.37
C ASN A 153 15.11 -8.54 1.10
N SER A 154 15.33 -7.60 0.19
CA SER A 154 14.32 -6.58 -0.14
C SER A 154 13.08 -7.19 -0.79
N VAL A 155 13.24 -8.19 -1.67
CA VAL A 155 12.10 -8.96 -2.23
C VAL A 155 11.34 -9.68 -1.12
N HIS A 156 12.04 -10.35 -0.20
CA HIS A 156 11.39 -11.05 0.91
C HIS A 156 10.59 -10.10 1.83
N HIS A 157 11.17 -8.95 2.17
CA HIS A 157 10.46 -7.92 2.95
C HIS A 157 9.26 -7.37 2.18
N PHE A 158 9.42 -7.09 0.89
CA PHE A 158 8.32 -6.60 0.05
C PHE A 158 7.13 -7.57 0.02
N PHE A 159 7.35 -8.85 -0.26
CA PHE A 159 6.27 -9.85 -0.24
C PHE A 159 5.71 -10.10 1.16
N THR A 160 6.49 -9.87 2.21
CA THR A 160 5.98 -9.87 3.57
C THR A 160 5.03 -8.69 3.80
N ASP A 161 5.43 -7.48 3.44
CA ASP A 161 4.58 -6.29 3.54
C ASP A 161 3.33 -6.37 2.65
N LEU A 162 3.43 -7.00 1.46
CA LEU A 162 2.27 -7.24 0.59
C LEU A 162 1.15 -8.05 1.26
N ARG A 163 1.49 -8.98 2.16
CA ARG A 163 0.50 -9.73 2.94
C ARG A 163 -0.20 -8.87 3.98
N PHE A 164 0.40 -7.74 4.33
CA PHE A 164 -0.09 -6.80 5.33
C PHE A 164 -0.36 -5.42 4.71
N THR A 165 -0.75 -5.36 3.44
CA THR A 165 -1.17 -4.09 2.84
C THR A 165 -2.49 -3.64 3.44
N PRO A 166 -2.64 -2.33 3.70
CA PRO A 166 -3.90 -1.78 4.17
C PRO A 166 -5.00 -2.10 3.17
N LYS A 167 -6.13 -2.55 3.70
CA LYS A 167 -7.36 -2.75 2.97
C LYS A 167 -8.16 -1.45 3.02
N LYS A 168 -8.91 -1.17 1.96
CA LYS A 168 -9.70 0.08 1.89
C LYS A 168 -10.76 0.12 2.96
N HIS A 169 -11.28 -1.03 3.36
CA HIS A 169 -12.32 -1.16 4.37
C HIS A 169 -11.86 -2.03 5.55
N LEU A 170 -12.44 -1.81 6.72
CA LEU A 170 -12.20 -2.60 7.93
C LEU A 170 -13.52 -3.19 8.44
N PHE A 171 -13.54 -4.48 8.74
CA PHE A 171 -14.70 -5.22 9.23
C PHE A 171 -14.40 -5.72 10.65
N LEU A 172 -15.07 -5.15 11.65
CA LEU A 172 -14.95 -5.54 13.04
C LEU A 172 -16.12 -6.46 13.42
N ASP A 173 -15.83 -7.75 13.59
CA ASP A 173 -16.80 -8.80 13.93
C ASP A 173 -16.04 -10.06 14.38
N ASP A 174 -16.52 -10.75 15.42
CA ASP A 174 -15.86 -11.93 15.97
C ASP A 174 -16.05 -13.20 15.11
N ILE A 175 -17.20 -13.34 14.44
CA ILE A 175 -17.63 -14.58 13.78
C ILE A 175 -17.82 -14.39 12.28
N ARG A 176 -18.54 -13.35 11.86
CA ARG A 176 -18.96 -13.16 10.48
C ARG A 176 -17.83 -12.59 9.63
N ASP A 177 -17.81 -12.97 8.36
CA ASP A 177 -17.01 -12.35 7.31
C ASP A 177 -17.82 -11.35 6.48
N PRO A 178 -17.17 -10.42 5.74
CA PRO A 178 -17.85 -9.43 4.91
C PRO A 178 -18.91 -9.99 3.95
N GLN A 179 -18.74 -11.21 3.45
CA GLN A 179 -19.69 -11.87 2.54
C GLN A 179 -21.06 -12.16 3.17
N HIS A 180 -21.17 -12.14 4.50
CA HIS A 180 -22.44 -12.33 5.21
C HIS A 180 -23.26 -11.02 5.29
N VAL A 181 -22.62 -9.87 5.06
CA VAL A 181 -23.22 -8.54 5.26
C VAL A 181 -23.23 -7.73 3.96
N TYR A 182 -22.21 -7.89 3.11
CA TYR A 182 -21.96 -7.09 1.92
C TYR A 182 -21.95 -7.94 0.65
N PRO A 183 -22.27 -7.34 -0.51
CA PRO A 183 -22.19 -8.03 -1.80
C PRO A 183 -20.73 -8.35 -2.17
N ALA A 184 -20.51 -9.49 -2.83
CA ALA A 184 -19.19 -10.06 -3.14
C ALA A 184 -18.15 -9.07 -3.74
N PRO A 185 -18.51 -8.14 -4.65
CA PRO A 185 -17.54 -7.18 -5.19
C PRO A 185 -16.85 -6.31 -4.14
N LEU A 186 -17.53 -6.01 -3.02
CA LEU A 186 -17.01 -5.17 -1.94
C LEU A 186 -16.14 -5.97 -0.95
N CYS A 187 -16.39 -7.27 -0.82
CA CYS A 187 -15.76 -8.12 0.20
C CYS A 187 -14.24 -8.19 0.09
N LYS A 188 -13.68 -8.12 -1.12
CA LYS A 188 -12.23 -8.18 -1.37
C LYS A 188 -11.44 -6.99 -0.79
N ASP A 189 -12.14 -5.89 -0.53
CA ASP A 189 -11.57 -4.63 -0.06
C ASP A 189 -11.58 -4.49 1.46
N PHE A 190 -12.14 -5.48 2.18
CA PHE A 190 -12.13 -5.52 3.65
C PHE A 190 -10.90 -6.23 4.21
N ALA A 191 -10.30 -5.64 5.24
CA ALA A 191 -9.56 -6.36 6.27
C ALA A 191 -10.54 -6.76 7.38
N VAL A 192 -10.34 -7.93 7.97
CA VAL A 192 -11.18 -8.42 9.06
C VAL A 192 -10.39 -8.40 10.37
N VAL A 193 -10.99 -7.83 11.41
CA VAL A 193 -10.45 -7.81 12.77
C VAL A 193 -11.50 -8.37 13.72
N ARG A 194 -11.05 -9.23 14.64
CA ARG A 194 -11.94 -10.03 15.49
C ARG A 194 -12.12 -9.50 16.91
N SER A 195 -11.40 -8.43 17.26
CA SER A 195 -11.40 -7.87 18.60
C SER A 195 -11.08 -6.38 18.57
N VAL A 196 -11.43 -5.68 19.65
CA VAL A 196 -11.09 -4.27 19.83
C VAL A 196 -9.58 -4.04 19.80
N GLU A 197 -8.79 -4.96 20.34
CA GLU A 197 -7.32 -4.85 20.30
C GLU A 197 -6.79 -4.97 18.87
N ALA A 198 -7.27 -5.95 18.10
CA ALA A 198 -6.91 -6.09 16.69
C ALA A 198 -7.35 -4.87 15.87
N PHE A 199 -8.52 -4.29 16.17
CA PHE A 199 -9.01 -3.06 15.57
C PHE A 199 -8.07 -1.88 15.83
N LYS A 200 -7.69 -1.65 17.10
CA LYS A 200 -6.73 -0.61 17.49
C LYS A 200 -5.39 -0.78 16.78
N GLN A 201 -4.83 -1.98 16.83
CA GLN A 201 -3.54 -2.29 16.18
C GLN A 201 -3.59 -2.07 14.68
N HIS A 202 -4.71 -2.43 14.03
CA HIS A 202 -4.89 -2.19 12.61
C HIS A 202 -4.87 -0.69 12.28
N LEU A 203 -5.66 0.12 12.99
CA LEU A 203 -5.75 1.56 12.75
C LEU A 203 -4.46 2.31 13.12
N LEU A 204 -3.78 1.91 14.20
CA LEU A 204 -2.48 2.47 14.56
C LEU A 204 -1.40 2.14 13.51
N ARG A 205 -1.49 0.98 12.87
CA ARG A 205 -0.54 0.55 11.84
C ARG A 205 -0.81 1.17 10.48
N PHE A 206 -2.08 1.31 10.08
CA PHE A 206 -2.47 1.63 8.71
C PHE A 206 -3.17 2.97 8.54
N GLY A 207 -3.50 3.65 9.64
CA GLY A 207 -4.32 4.85 9.63
C GLY A 207 -5.80 4.53 9.41
N LEU A 208 -6.58 5.58 9.13
CA LEU A 208 -8.01 5.47 8.86
C LEU A 208 -8.27 4.82 7.49
N PRO A 209 -9.02 3.70 7.42
CA PRO A 209 -9.52 3.16 6.15
C PRO A 209 -10.62 4.06 5.58
N ASP A 210 -10.96 3.88 4.31
CA ASP A 210 -12.05 4.62 3.65
C ASP A 210 -13.42 4.28 4.27
N PHE A 211 -13.58 3.05 4.78
CA PHE A 211 -14.82 2.59 5.40
C PHE A 211 -14.59 1.64 6.58
N ILE A 212 -15.41 1.74 7.62
CA ILE A 212 -15.41 0.80 8.75
C ILE A 212 -16.82 0.21 8.96
N SER A 213 -16.90 -1.11 9.11
CA SER A 213 -18.13 -1.77 9.52
C SER A 213 -18.02 -2.38 10.92
N PHE A 214 -18.98 -2.04 11.78
CA PHE A 214 -18.98 -2.42 13.19
C PHE A 214 -20.06 -3.46 13.51
N ASP A 215 -19.66 -4.60 14.05
CA ASP A 215 -20.49 -5.33 15.01
C ASP A 215 -20.20 -4.83 16.41
N ASN A 216 -21.21 -4.89 17.28
CA ASN A 216 -21.04 -4.67 18.70
C ASN A 216 -20.58 -5.93 19.42
N ASP A 217 -21.14 -7.10 19.10
CA ASP A 217 -20.79 -8.32 19.81
C ASP A 217 -19.42 -8.82 19.33
N LEU A 218 -18.48 -8.95 20.28
CA LEU A 218 -17.11 -9.41 20.01
C LEU A 218 -16.74 -10.60 20.90
N GLY A 219 -17.74 -11.28 21.46
CA GLY A 219 -17.57 -12.49 22.24
C GLY A 219 -16.84 -12.28 23.57
N LEU A 220 -16.08 -13.31 23.97
CA LEU A 220 -15.34 -13.35 25.23
C LEU A 220 -13.84 -13.17 24.99
N ALA A 221 -13.17 -12.51 25.92
CA ALA A 221 -11.71 -12.45 25.93
C ALA A 221 -11.11 -13.83 26.30
N ASP A 222 -9.85 -14.06 25.95
CA ASP A 222 -9.13 -15.34 26.16
C ASP A 222 -9.14 -15.83 27.62
N ASN A 223 -9.39 -14.93 28.58
CA ASN A 223 -9.49 -15.21 30.01
C ASN A 223 -10.92 -15.53 30.48
N GLY A 224 -11.89 -15.65 29.55
CA GLY A 224 -13.30 -15.92 29.84
C GLY A 224 -14.09 -14.70 30.36
N GLN A 225 -13.49 -13.51 30.40
CA GLN A 225 -14.21 -12.27 30.72
C GLN A 225 -14.88 -11.69 29.49
N VAL A 226 -15.89 -10.83 29.70
CA VAL A 226 -16.55 -10.10 28.61
C VAL A 226 -15.51 -9.26 27.87
N ALA A 227 -15.34 -9.52 26.57
CA ALA A 227 -14.43 -8.73 25.76
C ALA A 227 -14.98 -7.30 25.62
N PRO A 228 -14.12 -6.29 25.45
CA PRO A 228 -14.57 -4.98 25.00
C PRO A 228 -15.40 -5.14 23.71
N ASP A 229 -16.54 -4.45 23.65
CA ASP A 229 -17.49 -4.54 22.54
C ASP A 229 -17.18 -3.54 21.41
N GLY A 230 -17.91 -3.62 20.31
CA GLY A 230 -17.77 -2.69 19.19
C GLY A 230 -18.04 -1.23 19.58
N TYR A 231 -18.91 -0.98 20.56
CA TYR A 231 -19.08 0.36 21.12
C TYR A 231 -17.83 0.89 21.83
N ALA A 232 -17.09 0.02 22.53
CA ALA A 232 -15.78 0.36 23.07
C ALA A 232 -14.76 0.70 21.97
N ALA A 233 -14.76 -0.01 20.83
CA ALA A 233 -13.93 0.35 19.68
C ALA A 233 -14.29 1.73 19.10
N ALA A 234 -15.57 2.02 18.93
CA ALA A 234 -16.04 3.31 18.42
C ALA A 234 -15.69 4.47 19.36
N LYS A 235 -15.84 4.29 20.69
CA LYS A 235 -15.40 5.28 21.69
C LYS A 235 -13.91 5.55 21.64
N TRP A 236 -13.09 4.49 21.59
CA TRP A 236 -11.66 4.65 21.47
C TRP A 236 -11.28 5.39 20.18
N LEU A 237 -11.93 5.05 19.06
CA LEU A 237 -11.71 5.72 17.79
C LEU A 237 -11.97 7.23 17.89
N VAL A 238 -13.06 7.65 18.52
CA VAL A 238 -13.46 9.06 18.64
C VAL A 238 -12.62 9.84 19.67
N TYR A 239 -12.38 9.26 20.84
CA TYR A 239 -11.86 10.02 21.98
C TYR A 239 -10.36 9.83 22.23
N GLU A 240 -9.78 8.70 21.80
CA GLU A 240 -8.43 8.29 22.21
C GLU A 240 -7.47 8.08 21.04
N SER A 241 -7.98 7.77 19.83
CA SER A 241 -7.12 7.36 18.71
C SER A 241 -6.18 8.46 18.20
N GLY A 242 -6.59 9.73 18.30
CA GLY A 242 -5.89 10.86 17.69
C GLY A 242 -5.93 10.87 16.15
N ILE A 243 -6.71 9.98 15.53
CA ILE A 243 -6.86 9.89 14.08
C ILE A 243 -7.87 10.95 13.60
N ASP A 244 -7.55 11.65 12.51
CA ASP A 244 -8.49 12.56 11.85
C ASP A 244 -9.61 11.76 11.17
N LEU A 245 -10.83 11.85 11.71
CA LEU A 245 -12.01 11.12 11.24
C LEU A 245 -12.85 11.90 10.22
N SER A 246 -12.39 13.06 9.73
CA SER A 246 -13.18 13.94 8.84
C SER A 246 -13.73 13.23 7.59
N GLU A 247 -13.00 12.25 7.07
CA GLU A 247 -13.36 11.47 5.88
C GLU A 247 -13.91 10.06 6.20
N LEU A 248 -14.18 9.74 7.48
CA LEU A 248 -14.67 8.42 7.87
C LEU A 248 -16.06 8.15 7.27
N GLN A 249 -16.18 7.04 6.54
CA GLN A 249 -17.46 6.40 6.23
C GLN A 249 -17.63 5.15 7.09
N PHE A 250 -18.84 4.87 7.54
CA PHE A 250 -19.08 3.69 8.36
C PHE A 250 -20.49 3.12 8.22
N ALA A 251 -20.66 1.89 8.67
CA ALA A 251 -21.97 1.28 8.92
C ALA A 251 -21.92 0.38 10.15
N VAL A 252 -23.05 0.26 10.83
CA VAL A 252 -23.21 -0.66 11.96
C VAL A 252 -24.05 -1.85 11.52
N HIS A 253 -23.46 -3.04 11.54
CA HIS A 253 -24.10 -4.29 11.11
C HIS A 253 -24.44 -5.21 12.29
N SER A 254 -24.42 -4.66 13.51
CA SER A 254 -24.80 -5.38 14.72
C SER A 254 -26.28 -5.73 14.74
N ALA A 255 -26.58 -6.95 15.20
CA ALA A 255 -27.96 -7.40 15.38
C ALA A 255 -28.61 -6.82 16.64
N ASN A 256 -27.83 -6.25 17.58
CA ASN A 256 -28.37 -5.59 18.77
C ASN A 256 -28.79 -4.14 18.43
N PRO A 257 -30.09 -3.82 18.38
CA PRO A 257 -30.56 -2.51 17.92
C PRO A 257 -30.12 -1.36 18.84
N ILE A 258 -30.05 -1.60 20.16
CA ILE A 258 -29.65 -0.58 21.13
C ILE A 258 -28.17 -0.24 20.94
N ALA A 259 -27.32 -1.28 20.86
CA ALA A 259 -25.89 -1.06 20.64
C ALA A 259 -25.61 -0.46 19.26
N ALA A 260 -26.39 -0.84 18.24
CA ALA A 260 -26.28 -0.26 16.92
C ALA A 260 -26.57 1.25 16.92
N GLU A 261 -27.66 1.67 17.56
CA GLU A 261 -28.00 3.09 17.73
C GLU A 261 -26.94 3.86 18.53
N GLN A 262 -26.33 3.23 19.55
CA GLN A 262 -25.26 3.86 20.32
C GLN A 262 -23.99 4.12 19.51
N ILE A 263 -23.54 3.14 18.71
CA ILE A 263 -22.39 3.30 17.81
C ILE A 263 -22.70 4.36 16.76
N GLN A 264 -23.87 4.26 16.12
CA GLN A 264 -24.32 5.18 15.08
C GLN A 264 -24.38 6.63 15.61
N GLY A 265 -25.06 6.83 16.73
CA GLY A 265 -25.21 8.15 17.34
C GLY A 265 -23.89 8.78 17.78
N LEU A 266 -22.96 7.99 18.33
CA LEU A 266 -21.63 8.48 18.70
C LEU A 266 -20.87 9.02 17.47
N LEU A 267 -20.79 8.21 16.41
CA LEU A 267 -20.00 8.54 15.22
C LEU A 267 -20.65 9.69 14.43
N ASP A 268 -21.97 9.67 14.22
CA ASP A 268 -22.69 10.74 13.50
C ASP A 268 -22.55 12.10 14.18
N ASN A 269 -22.70 12.14 15.52
CA ASN A 269 -22.55 13.36 16.28
C ASN A 269 -21.11 13.90 16.21
N TYR A 270 -20.11 13.03 16.29
CA TYR A 270 -18.71 13.43 16.20
C TYR A 270 -18.34 13.94 14.80
N LEU A 271 -18.77 13.26 13.73
CA LEU A 271 -18.56 13.72 12.36
C LEU A 271 -19.25 15.06 12.09
N THR A 272 -20.45 15.27 12.64
CA THR A 272 -21.15 16.56 12.58
C THR A 272 -20.36 17.65 13.31
N PHE A 273 -19.83 17.35 14.49
CA PHE A 273 -18.98 18.27 15.26
C PHE A 273 -17.72 18.68 14.48
N ILE A 274 -17.00 17.73 13.87
CA ILE A 274 -15.82 18.02 13.04
C ILE A 274 -16.17 18.92 11.86
N LYS A 275 -17.23 18.58 11.11
CA LYS A 275 -17.68 19.36 9.94
C LYS A 275 -18.05 20.79 10.30
N ASN A 276 -18.66 21.00 11.47
CA ASN A 276 -19.00 22.34 11.95
C ASN A 276 -17.76 23.14 12.36
N LYS A 277 -16.75 22.49 12.96
CA LYS A 277 -15.49 23.13 13.33
C LYS A 277 -14.66 23.59 12.11
N GLN A 278 -14.73 22.86 10.99
CA GLN A 278 -14.02 23.20 9.75
C GLN A 278 -14.65 24.37 8.96
N LYS A 279 -15.88 24.77 9.28
CA LYS A 279 -16.58 25.90 8.64
C LYS A 279 -16.31 27.25 9.30
N LEU A 280 -15.65 27.26 10.46
CA LEU A 280 -15.27 28.44 11.25
C LEU A 280 -13.83 28.83 10.92
#